data_AF-A0A9E4UX66-F1
#
_entry.id   AF-A0A9E4UX66-F1
#
_cell.length_a   1.000
_cell.length_b   1.000
_cell.length_c   1.000
_cell.angle_alpha   90.00
_cell.angle_beta   90.00
_cell.angle_gamma   90.00
#
_symmetry.space_group_name_H-M   'P 1'
#
loop_
_entity.id
_entity.type
_entity.pdbx_description
1 polymer ?
#
loop_
_entity_poly.entity_id
_entity_poly.type
_entity_poly.pdbx_seq_one_letter_code
_entity_poly.pdbx_strand_id
1 'polypeptide(L)' 'MKIEMFHLCPYRDLPEDFREKYRSVWVDVPRHLFDGEIAARTYNETLDELKYAAEMGYDGICVNEHHQNA' A
#
# COMPACT_ATOMS: atom_id res chain seq x y z
N MET A 1 -22.77 13.43 -10.67
CA MET A 1 -22.28 12.54 -9.60
C MET A 1 -20.77 12.61 -9.65
N LYS A 2 -20.08 12.72 -8.52
CA LYS A 2 -18.61 12.68 -8.46
C LYS A 2 -18.15 11.27 -8.08
N ILE A 3 -17.06 10.79 -8.69
CA ILE A 3 -16.44 9.50 -8.43
C ILE A 3 -14.97 9.73 -8.10
N GLU A 4 -14.57 9.34 -6.90
CA GLU A 4 -13.21 9.52 -6.39
C GLU A 4 -12.53 8.15 -6.25
N MET A 5 -11.23 8.09 -6.54
CA MET A 5 -10.42 6.88 -6.41
C MET A 5 -9.69 6.90 -5.08
N PHE A 6 -10.00 5.97 -4.19
CA PHE A 6 -9.29 5.78 -2.94
C PHE A 6 -8.27 4.65 -3.07
N HIS A 7 -7.01 4.93 -2.72
CA HIS A 7 -5.91 3.98 -2.85
C HIS A 7 -5.13 3.79 -1.55
N LEU A 8 -4.60 2.57 -1.38
CA LEU A 8 -3.72 2.18 -0.28
C LEU A 8 -2.40 1.68 -0.84
N CYS A 9 -1.32 1.80 -0.08
CA CYS A 9 0.03 1.37 -0.49
C CYS A 9 0.63 0.35 0.50
N PRO A 10 -0.02 -0.80 0.74
CA PRO A 10 0.48 -1.76 1.71
C PRO A 10 1.77 -2.41 1.23
N TYR A 11 2.67 -2.71 2.17
CA TYR A 11 3.74 -3.68 1.93
C TYR A 11 3.12 -5.08 1.90
N ARG A 12 3.22 -5.76 0.76
CA ARG A 12 2.50 -7.03 0.48
C ARG A 12 3.36 -8.28 0.61
N ASP A 13 4.69 -8.14 0.60
CA ASP A 13 5.65 -9.25 0.64
C ASP A 13 5.92 -9.76 2.07
N LEU A 14 4.85 -10.12 2.77
CA LEU A 14 4.92 -10.78 4.08
C LEU A 14 4.88 -12.30 3.93
N PRO A 15 5.47 -13.06 4.86
CA PRO A 15 5.35 -14.52 4.88
C PRO A 15 3.88 -14.98 4.88
N GLU A 16 3.61 -16.11 4.23
CA GLU A 16 2.26 -16.69 4.19
C GLU A 16 1.70 -16.98 5.59
N ASP A 17 2.59 -17.33 6.54
CA ASP A 17 2.25 -17.62 7.93
C ASP A 17 2.32 -16.40 8.88
N PHE A 18 2.31 -15.19 8.32
CA PHE A 18 2.46 -13.96 9.09
C PHE A 18 1.34 -13.81 10.15
N ARG A 19 0.10 -14.18 9.80
CA ARG A 19 -1.07 -14.00 10.67
C ARG A 19 -1.06 -14.97 11.86
N GLU A 20 -0.45 -16.13 11.72
CA GLU A 20 -0.27 -17.09 12.82
C GLU A 20 0.88 -16.70 13.74
N LYS A 21 1.96 -16.13 13.19
CA LYS A 21 3.18 -15.81 13.95
C LYS A 21 3.19 -14.42 14.57
N TYR A 22 2.47 -13.47 14.00
CA TYR A 22 2.52 -12.06 14.40
C TYR A 22 1.14 -11.50 14.72
N ARG A 23 1.06 -10.80 15.84
CA ARG A 23 -0.19 -10.21 16.38
C ARG A 23 -0.74 -9.09 15.51
N SER A 24 0.13 -8.31 14.88
CA SER A 24 -0.25 -7.11 14.15
C SER A 24 0.74 -6.80 13.04
N VAL A 25 0.21 -6.42 11.88
CA VAL A 25 0.99 -5.87 10.75
C VAL A 25 1.36 -4.38 10.94
N TRP A 26 0.95 -3.79 12.06
CA TRP A 26 1.01 -2.34 12.27
C TRP A 26 1.85 -1.93 13.48
N VAL A 27 1.81 -2.73 14.55
CA VAL A 27 2.41 -2.34 15.85
C VAL A 27 3.77 -3.01 16.07
N ASP A 28 3.87 -4.31 15.81
CA ASP A 28 4.98 -5.15 16.30
C ASP A 28 5.73 -5.89 15.17
N VAL A 29 5.71 -5.38 13.93
CA VAL A 29 6.29 -6.10 12.78
C VAL A 29 7.81 -6.17 12.89
N PRO A 30 8.42 -7.37 12.84
CA PRO A 30 9.86 -7.48 12.83
C PRO A 30 10.49 -6.84 11.60
N ARG A 31 11.54 -6.02 11.83
CA ARG A 31 12.30 -5.35 10.76
C ARG A 31 12.82 -6.28 9.67
N HIS A 32 13.16 -7.53 10.00
CA HIS A 32 13.73 -8.47 9.02
C HIS A 32 12.72 -8.94 7.96
N LEU A 33 11.44 -8.63 8.12
CA LEU A 33 10.40 -8.89 7.11
C LEU A 33 10.28 -7.76 6.07
N PHE A 34 11.03 -6.68 6.25
CA PHE A 34 11.04 -5.55 5.34
C PHE A 34 12.20 -5.63 4.35
N ASP A 35 11.88 -5.54 3.07
CA ASP A 35 12.83 -5.35 1.97
C ASP A 35 12.67 -3.96 1.35
N GLY A 36 13.76 -3.19 1.36
CA GLY A 36 13.77 -1.81 0.86
C GLY A 36 13.65 -1.69 -0.66
N GLU A 37 14.14 -2.67 -1.42
CA GLU A 37 14.03 -2.66 -2.88
C GLU A 37 12.58 -2.94 -3.31
N ILE A 38 11.93 -3.89 -2.63
CA ILE A 38 10.51 -4.20 -2.84
C ILE A 38 9.65 -2.99 -2.47
N ALA A 39 9.88 -2.39 -1.31
CA ALA A 39 9.14 -1.21 -0.88
C ALA A 39 9.28 -0.03 -1.86
N ALA A 40 10.50 0.21 -2.36
CA ALA A 40 10.75 1.26 -3.36
C ALA A 40 10.01 0.97 -4.68
N ARG A 41 10.01 -0.28 -5.15
CA ARG A 41 9.26 -0.68 -6.34
C ARG A 41 7.76 -0.48 -6.16
N THR A 42 7.19 -1.03 -5.08
CA THR A 42 5.75 -0.92 -4.78
C THR A 42 5.32 0.54 -4.65
N TYR A 43 6.15 1.40 -4.05
CA TYR A 43 5.84 2.82 -3.96
C TYR A 43 5.73 3.49 -5.34
N ASN A 44 6.65 3.20 -6.27
CA ASN A 44 6.59 3.73 -7.63
C ASN A 44 5.37 3.18 -8.39
N GLU A 45 5.08 1.89 -8.26
CA GLU A 45 3.88 1.27 -8.85
C GLU A 45 2.60 1.96 -8.36
N THR A 46 2.48 2.21 -7.06
CA THR A 46 1.36 2.97 -6.50
C THR A 46 1.26 4.38 -7.07
N LEU A 47 2.37 5.10 -7.21
CA LEU A 47 2.34 6.43 -7.84
C LEU A 47 1.85 6.38 -9.30
N ASP A 48 2.23 5.35 -10.05
CA ASP A 48 1.75 5.14 -11.41
C ASP A 48 0.25 4.82 -11.45
N GLU A 49 -0.26 4.02 -10.51
CA GLU A 49 -1.70 3.75 -10.35
C GLU A 49 -2.49 5.02 -10.05
N LEU A 50 -1.98 5.89 -9.16
CA LEU A 50 -2.58 7.18 -8.84
C LEU A 50 -2.62 8.11 -10.05
N LYS A 51 -1.52 8.18 -10.81
CA LYS A 51 -1.44 8.96 -12.06
C LYS A 51 -2.43 8.43 -13.09
N TYR A 52 -2.50 7.12 -13.26
CA TYR A 52 -3.42 6.50 -14.21
C TYR A 52 -4.89 6.81 -13.86
N ALA A 53 -5.27 6.78 -12.58
CA ALA A 53 -6.60 7.18 -12.17
C ALA A 53 -6.90 8.65 -12.50
N ALA A 54 -5.93 9.56 -12.33
CA ALA A 54 -6.11 10.95 -12.72
C ALA A 54 -6.28 11.09 -14.25
N GLU A 55 -5.51 10.35 -15.05
CA GLU A 55 -5.60 10.32 -16.52
C GLU A 55 -6.94 9.74 -17.02
N MET A 56 -7.50 8.77 -16.30
CA MET A 56 -8.80 8.15 -16.61
C MET A 56 -10.01 9.02 -16.26
N GLY A 57 -9.81 10.19 -15.64
CA GLY A 57 -10.85 11.18 -15.42
C GLY A 57 -11.65 11.00 -14.13
N TYR A 58 -11.07 10.37 -13.09
CA TYR A 58 -11.66 10.40 -11.75
C TYR A 58 -11.72 11.84 -11.22
N ASP A 59 -12.78 12.17 -10.47
CA ASP A 59 -13.01 13.51 -9.94
C ASP A 59 -12.06 13.88 -8.78
N GLY A 60 -11.41 12.88 -8.19
CA GLY A 60 -10.46 13.05 -7.10
C GLY A 60 -9.63 11.80 -6.86
N ILE A 61 -8.41 12.02 -6.36
CA ILE A 61 -7.49 10.99 -5.90
C ILE A 61 -7.37 11.12 -4.39
N CYS A 62 -7.66 10.02 -3.69
CA CYS A 62 -7.69 9.97 -2.25
C CYS A 62 -6.67 8.94 -1.77
N VAL A 63 -5.78 9.36 -0.89
CA VAL A 63 -4.77 8.51 -0.26
C VAL A 63 -4.96 8.53 1.25
N ASN A 64 -4.43 7.52 1.94
CA ASN A 64 -4.31 7.57 3.38
C ASN A 64 -2.87 7.90 3.81
N GLU A 65 -2.71 8.48 4.99
CA GLU A 65 -1.38 8.71 5.58
C GLU A 65 -0.72 7.38 6.00
N HIS A 66 -1.54 6.41 6.38
CA HIS A 66 -1.10 5.14 6.91
C HIS A 66 -1.03 4.05 5.84
N HIS A 67 0.07 4.04 5.10
CA HIS A 67 0.27 3.19 3.93
C HIS A 67 0.13 1.68 4.22
N GLN A 68 0.26 1.22 5.47
CA GLN A 68 0.01 -0.17 5.83
C GLN A 68 -1.46 -0.41 6.21
N ASN A 69 -2.24 -1.00 5.33
CA ASN A 69 -3.41 -1.80 5.70
C ASN A 69 -3.29 -3.08 4.86
N ALA A 70 -2.50 -4.03 5.35
CA ALA A 70 -2.37 -5.35 4.75
C ALA A 70 -3.40 -6.32 5.34
#